data_AF-A0A182M8B1-F1
#
_entry.id   AF-A0A182M8B1-F1
#
_cell.length_a   1.000
_cell.length_b   1.000
_cell.length_c   1.000
_cell.angle_alpha   90.00
_cell.angle_beta   90.00
_cell.angle_gamma   90.00
#
_symmetry.space_group_name_H-M   'P 1'
#
loop_
_entity.id
_entity.type
_entity.pdbx_description
1 polymer ?
#
loop_
_entity_poly.entity_id
_entity_poly.type
_entity_poly.pdbx_seq_one_letter_code
_entity_poly.pdbx_strand_id
1 'polypeptide(L)'
;MNTAIRISMRNVEDLQSCAVFARDRINPYLFNYALSVALLHRKDTHDLDLPTIIEVFPDKYVDSKVFSQIREEATVVPEGMRMPIVIPKDYTASDLDEEHRLWYFREDIGVNLHHWHWHLVYPFDASNRAIVDKDRRGELFYYMHQQLVARYNFERFSNRLQRVKRLNNLREPISEGYFPKLDSLVASRAWPGRVDSSVLKDLNREADQIKQDVADLERWIDRIYEAIHQGFVVDESGNRIPLDEQNGIDHLGNIIESSILSPNRQLYGDMHNMGHVFISYAHDPDHRHLESFGVMGDVATAMRDPVFYRWHSYIDDIFQEHKNKLPPYTRSQLTFDGISITGITVQPEDGQPNTFQTFWQQSDVDLSRGMDFVPRGNVFARLIATDDVLVMG
;
A
#
# COMPACT_ATOMS: atom_id res chain seq x y z
N MET A 1 -15.75 -0.03 -12.74
CA MET A 1 -16.24 -1.25 -12.06
C MET A 1 -17.72 -1.12 -11.74
N ASN A 2 -18.58 -1.97 -12.32
CA ASN A 2 -20.02 -2.04 -12.00
C ASN A 2 -20.22 -3.17 -10.99
N THR A 3 -19.80 -2.97 -9.74
CA THR A 3 -19.93 -3.99 -8.67
C THR A 3 -21.39 -4.12 -8.25
N ALA A 4 -21.87 -5.35 -8.09
CA ALA A 4 -23.27 -5.66 -7.76
C ALA A 4 -23.70 -5.13 -6.37
N ILE A 5 -22.73 -4.93 -5.47
CA ILE A 5 -22.94 -4.36 -4.14
C ILE A 5 -22.79 -2.86 -4.25
N ARG A 6 -23.92 -2.15 -4.22
CA ARG A 6 -23.95 -0.70 -4.31
C ARG A 6 -24.15 -0.10 -2.93
N ILE A 7 -23.43 0.99 -2.66
CA ILE A 7 -23.72 1.89 -1.54
C ILE A 7 -25.17 2.40 -1.60
N SER A 8 -25.80 2.40 -2.79
CA SER A 8 -27.17 2.86 -3.01
C SER A 8 -28.28 1.90 -2.57
N MET A 9 -27.99 0.77 -1.90
CA MET A 9 -29.04 -0.10 -1.36
C MET A 9 -29.89 0.66 -0.32
N ARG A 10 -31.19 0.38 -0.24
CA ARG A 10 -32.13 1.21 0.54
C ARG A 10 -31.87 1.13 2.04
N ASN A 11 -31.54 -0.06 2.55
CA ASN A 11 -31.31 -0.36 3.95
C ASN A 11 -30.34 -1.55 4.10
N VAL A 12 -30.03 -1.90 5.34
CA VAL A 12 -29.12 -3.00 5.70
C VAL A 12 -29.66 -4.35 5.24
N GLU A 13 -30.97 -4.60 5.28
CA GLU A 13 -31.56 -5.89 4.87
C GLU A 13 -31.42 -6.14 3.36
N ASP A 14 -31.63 -5.10 2.55
CA ASP A 14 -31.40 -5.16 1.10
C ASP A 14 -29.92 -5.35 0.78
N LEU A 15 -29.04 -4.64 1.51
CA LEU A 15 -27.59 -4.78 1.37
C LEU A 15 -27.17 -6.22 1.70
N GLN A 16 -27.63 -6.77 2.82
CA GLN A 16 -27.33 -8.14 3.24
C GLN A 16 -27.82 -9.14 2.20
N SER A 17 -29.06 -9.00 1.72
CA SER A 17 -29.62 -9.89 0.70
C SER A 17 -28.81 -9.85 -0.61
N CYS A 18 -28.40 -8.66 -1.05
CA CYS A 18 -27.55 -8.51 -2.22
C CYS A 18 -26.13 -9.06 -1.99
N ALA A 19 -25.53 -8.81 -0.83
CA ALA A 19 -24.21 -9.30 -0.47
C ALA A 19 -24.19 -10.84 -0.42
N VAL A 20 -25.19 -11.48 0.18
CA VAL A 20 -25.32 -12.95 0.19
C VAL A 20 -25.45 -13.49 -1.23
N PHE A 21 -26.24 -12.85 -2.09
CA PHE A 21 -26.36 -13.26 -3.49
C PHE A 21 -25.04 -13.13 -4.26
N ALA A 22 -24.32 -12.02 -4.06
CA ALA A 22 -23.09 -11.68 -4.76
C ALA A 22 -21.87 -12.50 -4.29
N ARG A 23 -21.83 -12.87 -3.00
CA ARG A 23 -20.69 -13.55 -2.35
C ARG A 23 -20.18 -14.76 -3.13
N ASP A 24 -21.09 -15.61 -3.59
CA ASP A 24 -20.73 -16.87 -4.26
C ASP A 24 -20.65 -16.74 -5.80
N ARG A 25 -20.75 -15.52 -6.34
CA ARG A 25 -20.81 -15.24 -7.80
C ARG A 25 -19.78 -14.24 -8.29
N ILE A 26 -19.12 -13.53 -7.37
CA ILE A 26 -18.11 -12.52 -7.67
C ILE A 26 -16.76 -13.02 -7.13
N ASN A 27 -15.66 -12.60 -7.75
CA ASN A 27 -14.32 -12.85 -7.24
C ASN A 27 -14.23 -12.47 -5.72
N PRO A 28 -13.70 -13.34 -4.84
CA PRO A 28 -13.68 -13.10 -3.40
C PRO A 28 -12.95 -11.83 -2.96
N TYR A 29 -11.82 -11.48 -3.58
CA TYR A 29 -11.11 -10.24 -3.26
C TYR A 29 -11.93 -9.01 -3.68
N LEU A 30 -12.53 -9.03 -4.87
CA LEU A 30 -13.40 -7.95 -5.35
C LEU A 30 -14.65 -7.79 -4.47
N PHE A 31 -15.27 -8.90 -4.08
CA PHE A 31 -16.42 -8.92 -3.20
C PHE A 31 -16.08 -8.30 -1.84
N ASN A 32 -15.01 -8.76 -1.20
CA ASN A 32 -14.59 -8.26 0.10
C ASN A 32 -14.25 -6.77 0.04
N TYR A 33 -13.46 -6.33 -0.94
CA TYR A 33 -13.13 -4.91 -1.12
C TYR A 33 -14.41 -4.06 -1.29
N ALA A 34 -15.30 -4.43 -2.22
CA ALA A 34 -16.51 -3.67 -2.48
C ALA A 34 -17.46 -3.62 -1.28
N LEU A 35 -17.59 -4.71 -0.53
CA LEU A 35 -18.40 -4.76 0.68
C LEU A 35 -17.78 -3.91 1.80
N SER A 36 -16.47 -4.01 2.03
CA SER A 36 -15.76 -3.21 3.03
C SER A 36 -15.89 -1.71 2.76
N VAL A 37 -15.69 -1.28 1.50
CA VAL A 37 -15.93 0.12 1.10
C VAL A 37 -17.37 0.51 1.36
N ALA A 38 -18.35 -0.34 1.02
CA ALA A 38 -19.76 -0.02 1.25
C ALA A 38 -20.09 0.15 2.74
N LEU A 39 -19.59 -0.75 3.59
CA LEU A 39 -19.84 -0.71 5.03
C LEU A 39 -19.20 0.51 5.71
N LEU A 40 -18.01 0.93 5.28
CA LEU A 40 -17.33 2.10 5.85
C LEU A 40 -18.00 3.44 5.52
N HIS A 41 -18.73 3.52 4.40
CA HIS A 41 -19.24 4.79 3.87
C HIS A 41 -20.76 4.95 4.00
N ARG A 42 -21.48 3.89 4.36
CA ARG A 42 -22.92 3.92 4.56
C ARG A 42 -23.25 4.43 5.96
N LYS A 43 -24.22 5.36 6.03
CA LYS A 43 -24.63 5.96 7.30
C LYS A 43 -25.24 4.97 8.29
N ASP A 44 -25.91 3.93 7.78
CA ASP A 44 -26.58 2.90 8.57
C ASP A 44 -25.66 1.74 8.98
N THR A 45 -24.35 1.84 8.72
CA THR A 45 -23.35 0.83 9.10
C THR A 45 -22.08 1.42 9.74
N HIS A 46 -22.11 2.69 10.17
CA HIS A 46 -20.92 3.38 10.70
C HIS A 46 -20.28 2.72 11.93
N ASP A 47 -21.08 2.07 12.76
CA ASP A 47 -20.62 1.45 14.02
C ASP A 47 -20.29 -0.04 13.86
N LEU A 48 -20.16 -0.55 12.63
CA LEU A 48 -19.77 -1.94 12.37
C LEU A 48 -18.26 -2.09 12.30
N ASP A 49 -17.73 -2.92 13.20
CA ASP A 49 -16.35 -3.36 13.11
C ASP A 49 -16.16 -4.30 11.91
N LEU A 50 -15.21 -3.95 11.05
CA LEU A 50 -14.79 -4.83 9.97
C LEU A 50 -13.72 -5.81 10.46
N PRO A 51 -13.82 -7.10 10.10
CA PRO A 51 -12.72 -8.04 10.33
C PRO A 51 -11.45 -7.53 9.66
N THR A 52 -10.32 -7.67 10.35
CA THR A 52 -9.03 -7.31 9.77
C THR A 52 -8.76 -8.19 8.55
N ILE A 53 -8.19 -7.61 7.49
CA ILE A 53 -8.01 -8.29 6.21
C ILE A 53 -7.09 -9.51 6.30
N ILE A 54 -6.18 -9.57 7.28
CA ILE A 54 -5.36 -10.76 7.53
C ILE A 54 -6.19 -11.97 8.01
N GLU A 55 -7.27 -11.74 8.74
CA GLU A 55 -8.18 -12.83 9.14
C GLU A 55 -9.04 -13.30 7.96
N VAL A 56 -9.19 -12.50 6.90
CA VAL A 56 -9.99 -12.84 5.73
C VAL A 56 -9.14 -13.46 4.62
N PHE A 57 -7.98 -12.87 4.34
CA PHE A 57 -7.03 -13.30 3.30
C PHE A 57 -5.61 -13.35 3.89
N PRO A 58 -5.33 -14.30 4.81
CA PRO A 58 -4.01 -14.44 5.42
C PRO A 58 -2.92 -14.72 4.39
N ASP A 59 -3.31 -15.25 3.22
CA ASP A 59 -2.44 -15.59 2.09
C ASP A 59 -1.68 -14.41 1.47
N LYS A 60 -2.13 -13.17 1.73
CA LYS A 60 -1.41 -11.97 1.35
C LYS A 60 -0.31 -11.56 2.34
N TYR A 61 -0.31 -12.15 3.54
CA TYR A 61 0.52 -11.68 4.65
C TYR A 61 1.54 -12.71 5.16
N VAL A 62 1.31 -13.99 4.87
CA VAL A 62 1.99 -15.13 5.50
C VAL A 62 2.66 -16.00 4.44
N ASP A 63 3.88 -16.50 4.74
CA ASP A 63 4.63 -17.44 3.89
C ASP A 63 3.75 -18.63 3.48
N SER A 64 3.76 -18.96 2.18
CA SER A 64 2.91 -20.00 1.63
C SER A 64 3.11 -21.38 2.29
N LYS A 65 4.32 -21.66 2.78
CA LYS A 65 4.63 -22.91 3.51
C LYS A 65 3.88 -23.05 4.83
N VAL A 66 3.48 -21.94 5.46
CA VAL A 66 2.76 -21.96 6.74
C VAL A 66 1.36 -22.57 6.55
N PHE A 67 0.73 -22.40 5.37
CA PHE A 67 -0.62 -22.90 5.13
C PHE A 67 -0.72 -24.43 5.08
N SER A 68 0.33 -25.15 4.65
CA SER A 68 0.31 -26.62 4.71
C SER A 68 0.38 -27.10 6.16
N GLN A 69 1.22 -26.46 6.98
CA GLN A 69 1.36 -26.76 8.40
C GLN A 69 0.07 -26.44 9.16
N ILE A 70 -0.56 -25.31 8.87
CA ILE A 70 -1.87 -24.94 9.46
C ILE A 70 -2.94 -25.97 9.10
N ARG A 71 -3.00 -26.45 7.86
CA ARG A 71 -3.98 -27.49 7.47
C ARG A 71 -3.74 -28.80 8.22
N GLU A 72 -2.48 -29.21 8.34
CA GLU A 72 -2.11 -30.40 9.11
C GLU A 72 -2.52 -30.25 10.58
N GLU A 73 -2.14 -29.14 11.22
CA GLU A 73 -2.45 -28.83 12.62
C GLU A 73 -3.97 -28.79 12.86
N ALA A 74 -4.72 -28.12 11.98
CA ALA A 74 -6.17 -28.01 12.08
C ALA A 74 -6.88 -29.38 11.98
N THR A 75 -6.31 -30.31 11.21
CA THR A 75 -6.93 -31.59 10.88
C THR A 75 -6.55 -32.70 11.84
N VAL A 76 -5.28 -32.74 12.25
CA VAL A 76 -4.70 -33.82 13.05
C VAL A 76 -4.83 -33.54 14.54
N VAL A 77 -4.67 -32.27 14.96
CA VAL A 77 -4.59 -31.90 16.37
C VAL A 77 -5.94 -31.39 16.88
N PRO A 78 -6.47 -31.97 17.98
CA PRO A 78 -7.71 -31.50 18.58
C PRO A 78 -7.66 -30.03 19.00
N GLU A 79 -8.80 -29.35 18.89
CA GLU A 79 -8.96 -27.97 19.35
C GLU A 79 -8.56 -27.82 20.84
N GLY A 80 -7.79 -26.78 21.16
CA GLY A 80 -7.22 -26.55 22.50
C GLY A 80 -5.84 -27.16 22.74
N MET A 81 -5.38 -28.10 21.90
CA MET A 81 -4.01 -28.64 21.94
C MET A 81 -3.12 -28.14 20.79
N ARG A 82 -3.68 -27.30 19.91
CA ARG A 82 -2.97 -26.76 18.75
C ARG A 82 -1.88 -25.78 19.19
N MET A 83 -0.72 -25.86 18.57
CA MET A 83 0.36 -24.90 18.80
C MET A 83 0.43 -23.84 17.69
N PRO A 84 0.83 -22.60 18.02
CA PRO A 84 1.07 -21.59 17.00
C PRO A 84 2.19 -22.00 16.04
N ILE A 85 1.92 -21.86 14.74
CA ILE A 85 2.89 -22.13 13.69
C ILE A 85 3.82 -20.92 13.54
N VAL A 86 5.10 -21.10 13.82
CA VAL A 86 6.09 -20.02 13.78
C VAL A 86 6.43 -19.67 12.33
N ILE A 87 6.24 -18.40 11.96
CA ILE A 87 6.71 -17.89 10.68
C ILE A 87 8.22 -17.61 10.78
N PRO A 88 9.05 -18.21 9.89
CA PRO A 88 10.48 -17.93 9.90
C PRO A 88 10.76 -16.50 9.45
N LYS A 89 11.76 -15.83 10.07
CA LYS A 89 12.21 -14.50 9.63
C LYS A 89 12.78 -14.50 8.21
N ASP A 90 13.53 -15.55 7.86
CA ASP A 90 14.28 -15.64 6.61
C ASP A 90 13.51 -16.57 5.65
N TYR A 91 12.45 -16.05 5.01
CA TYR A 91 11.66 -16.80 4.03
C TYR A 91 11.72 -16.21 2.61
N THR A 92 11.75 -14.88 2.49
CA THR A 92 11.87 -14.19 1.20
C THR A 92 13.30 -14.26 0.64
N ALA A 93 14.29 -13.98 1.48
CA ALA A 93 15.71 -14.03 1.19
C ALA A 93 16.54 -14.48 2.41
N SER A 94 17.87 -14.44 2.27
CA SER A 94 18.84 -14.65 3.35
C SER A 94 19.72 -13.40 3.48
N ASP A 95 20.55 -13.31 4.52
CA ASP A 95 21.48 -12.20 4.74
C ASP A 95 22.54 -12.00 3.62
N LEU A 96 22.58 -12.91 2.62
CA LEU A 96 23.35 -12.73 1.39
C LEU A 96 22.79 -11.60 0.50
N ASP A 97 21.49 -11.33 0.60
CA ASP A 97 20.86 -10.17 -0.01
C ASP A 97 20.89 -9.02 1.01
N GLU A 98 21.57 -7.93 0.68
CA GLU A 98 21.68 -6.77 1.58
C GLU A 98 20.32 -6.12 1.86
N GLU A 99 19.39 -6.19 0.91
CA GLU A 99 18.04 -5.68 1.07
C GLU A 99 17.23 -6.54 2.06
N HIS A 100 17.64 -7.79 2.33
CA HIS A 100 16.99 -8.64 3.35
C HIS A 100 17.08 -8.05 4.75
N ARG A 101 18.07 -7.20 5.05
CA ARG A 101 18.19 -6.57 6.39
C ARG A 101 16.95 -5.80 6.83
N LEU A 102 16.11 -5.35 5.88
CA LEU A 102 14.88 -4.61 6.15
C LEU A 102 13.61 -5.47 6.01
N TRP A 103 13.73 -6.81 6.04
CA TRP A 103 12.58 -7.72 6.05
C TRP A 103 11.55 -7.31 7.11
N TYR A 104 12.03 -6.96 8.31
CA TYR A 104 11.18 -6.63 9.46
C TYR A 104 10.37 -5.34 9.29
N PHE A 105 10.73 -4.48 8.35
CA PHE A 105 9.96 -3.27 8.03
C PHE A 105 9.05 -3.53 6.84
N ARG A 106 9.60 -4.09 5.76
CA ARG A 106 8.88 -4.28 4.49
C ARG A 106 7.79 -5.33 4.60
N GLU A 107 8.06 -6.39 5.33
CA GLU A 107 7.21 -7.57 5.42
C GLU A 107 6.41 -7.61 6.73
N ASP A 108 6.53 -6.56 7.56
CA ASP A 108 5.70 -6.40 8.74
C ASP A 108 4.23 -6.36 8.37
N ILE A 109 3.43 -7.12 9.12
CA ILE A 109 2.01 -7.26 8.85
C ILE A 109 1.28 -5.95 9.19
N GLY A 110 1.63 -5.27 10.29
CA GLY A 110 1.02 -4.02 10.69
C GLY A 110 1.22 -2.91 9.66
N VAL A 111 2.43 -2.77 9.13
CA VAL A 111 2.77 -1.80 8.08
C VAL A 111 1.99 -2.07 6.78
N ASN A 112 1.93 -3.32 6.33
CA ASN A 112 1.15 -3.69 5.13
C ASN A 112 -0.36 -3.57 5.36
N LEU A 113 -0.85 -3.85 6.57
CA LEU A 113 -2.24 -3.62 6.96
C LEU A 113 -2.55 -2.12 6.93
N HIS A 114 -1.70 -1.26 7.50
CA HIS A 114 -1.88 0.19 7.47
C HIS A 114 -2.01 0.70 6.03
N HIS A 115 -1.10 0.29 5.14
CA HIS A 115 -1.14 0.71 3.73
C HIS A 115 -2.42 0.26 3.02
N TRP A 116 -2.86 -0.99 3.24
CA TRP A 116 -4.13 -1.48 2.70
C TRP A 116 -5.33 -0.68 3.22
N HIS A 117 -5.41 -0.44 4.54
CA HIS A 117 -6.52 0.31 5.15
C HIS A 117 -6.52 1.79 4.71
N TRP A 118 -5.34 2.40 4.57
CA TRP A 118 -5.24 3.78 4.09
C TRP A 118 -5.83 3.91 2.68
N HIS A 119 -5.49 2.99 1.76
CA HIS A 119 -6.07 2.96 0.41
C HIS A 119 -7.55 2.54 0.39
N LEU A 120 -8.02 1.75 1.36
CA LEU A 120 -9.44 1.42 1.52
C LEU A 120 -10.26 2.66 1.95
N VAL A 121 -9.71 3.46 2.87
CA VAL A 121 -10.34 4.69 3.36
C VAL A 121 -10.25 5.81 2.33
N TYR A 122 -9.14 5.93 1.60
CA TYR A 122 -8.90 6.96 0.59
C TYR A 122 -8.76 6.36 -0.82
N PRO A 123 -9.79 5.68 -1.36
CA PRO A 123 -9.70 5.07 -2.68
C PRO A 123 -9.54 6.14 -3.76
N PHE A 124 -8.82 5.83 -4.84
CA PHE A 124 -8.59 6.76 -5.95
C PHE A 124 -9.74 6.79 -6.98
N ASP A 125 -10.58 5.76 -7.02
CA ASP A 125 -11.73 5.63 -7.92
C ASP A 125 -12.90 4.96 -7.19
N ALA A 126 -14.12 5.43 -7.45
CA ALA A 126 -15.35 4.85 -6.95
C ALA A 126 -16.55 5.28 -7.80
N SER A 127 -17.63 4.49 -7.75
CA SER A 127 -18.89 4.80 -8.45
C SER A 127 -19.56 6.10 -8.01
N ASN A 128 -19.27 6.59 -6.80
CA ASN A 128 -19.71 7.87 -6.29
C ASN A 128 -18.49 8.71 -5.91
N ARG A 129 -18.34 9.88 -6.55
CA ARG A 129 -17.23 10.80 -6.31
C ARG A 129 -17.07 11.19 -4.84
N ALA A 130 -18.17 11.30 -4.08
CA ALA A 130 -18.14 11.64 -2.66
C ALA A 130 -17.42 10.61 -1.78
N ILE A 131 -17.24 9.36 -2.25
CA ILE A 131 -16.42 8.36 -1.57
C ILE A 131 -14.94 8.73 -1.68
N VAL A 132 -14.51 9.26 -2.82
CA VAL A 132 -13.13 9.65 -3.09
C VAL A 132 -12.83 11.05 -2.57
N ASP A 133 -13.79 11.97 -2.68
CA ASP A 133 -13.71 13.39 -2.32
C ASP A 133 -13.72 13.61 -0.80
N LYS A 134 -12.66 13.13 -0.14
CA LYS A 134 -12.35 13.37 1.27
C LYS A 134 -11.40 14.55 1.41
N ASP A 135 -11.52 15.23 2.54
CA ASP A 135 -10.72 16.42 2.85
C ASP A 135 -9.22 16.16 2.66
N ARG A 136 -8.59 17.00 1.83
CA ARG A 136 -7.15 17.02 1.54
C ARG A 136 -6.53 15.65 1.23
N ARG A 137 -7.29 14.75 0.58
CA ARG A 137 -6.84 13.37 0.34
C ARG A 137 -5.64 13.27 -0.60
N GLY A 138 -5.46 14.23 -1.51
CA GLY A 138 -4.29 14.30 -2.38
C GLY A 138 -3.05 14.71 -1.60
N GLU A 139 -3.18 15.68 -0.70
CA GLU A 139 -2.08 16.05 0.19
C GLU A 139 -1.74 14.92 1.16
N LEU A 140 -2.75 14.23 1.70
CA LEU A 140 -2.56 13.09 2.58
C LEU A 140 -1.91 11.90 1.84
N PHE A 141 -2.23 11.71 0.56
CA PHE A 141 -1.53 10.74 -0.30
C PHE A 141 -0.03 11.05 -0.35
N TYR A 142 0.34 12.29 -0.63
CA TYR A 142 1.74 12.72 -0.58
C TYR A 142 2.34 12.46 0.81
N TYR A 143 1.70 12.97 1.86
CA TYR A 143 2.29 13.00 3.20
C TYR A 143 2.47 11.61 3.80
N MET A 144 1.50 10.71 3.64
CA MET A 144 1.59 9.34 4.14
C MET A 144 2.78 8.61 3.51
N HIS A 145 2.90 8.67 2.17
CA HIS A 145 3.99 8.00 1.46
C HIS A 145 5.35 8.68 1.71
N GLN A 146 5.38 10.01 1.87
CA GLN A 146 6.59 10.74 2.25
C GLN A 146 7.10 10.30 3.63
N GLN A 147 6.22 10.17 4.63
CA GLN A 147 6.59 9.68 5.97
C GLN A 147 7.06 8.22 5.94
N LEU A 148 6.42 7.38 5.12
CA LEU A 148 6.81 6.00 4.92
C LEU A 148 8.22 5.90 4.32
N VAL A 149 8.54 6.67 3.27
CA VAL A 149 9.90 6.72 2.68
C VAL A 149 10.91 7.28 3.67
N ALA A 150 10.54 8.26 4.49
CA ALA A 150 11.41 8.80 5.53
C ALA A 150 11.76 7.74 6.59
N ARG A 151 10.75 7.03 7.12
CA ARG A 151 10.94 5.92 8.07
C ARG A 151 11.77 4.80 7.48
N TYR A 152 11.46 4.39 6.25
CA TYR A 152 12.26 3.38 5.55
C TYR A 152 13.73 3.80 5.42
N ASN A 153 14.01 5.06 5.12
CA ASN A 153 15.40 5.56 5.08
C ASN A 153 16.07 5.58 6.46
N PHE A 154 15.35 5.86 7.55
CA PHE A 154 15.91 5.70 8.90
C PHE A 154 16.29 4.25 9.17
N GLU A 155 15.44 3.29 8.83
CA GLU A 155 15.75 1.86 8.96
C GLU A 155 16.95 1.45 8.09
N ARG A 156 17.07 2.00 6.87
CA ARG A 156 18.24 1.77 6.00
C ARG A 156 19.52 2.22 6.68
N PHE A 157 19.54 3.43 7.24
CA PHE A 157 20.72 3.96 7.94
C PHE A 157 21.07 3.13 9.18
N SER A 158 20.08 2.69 9.96
CA SER A 158 20.26 1.80 11.11
C SER A 158 20.85 0.44 10.72
N ASN A 159 20.63 -0.01 9.47
CA ASN A 159 21.10 -1.29 8.94
C ASN A 159 22.29 -1.17 7.98
N ARG A 160 23.03 -0.05 8.04
CA ARG A 160 24.22 0.24 7.22
C ARG A 160 23.95 0.21 5.71
N LEU A 161 22.75 0.59 5.31
CA LEU A 161 22.38 0.82 3.92
C LEU A 161 22.36 2.32 3.63
N GLN A 162 22.61 2.66 2.36
CA GLN A 162 22.48 4.04 1.89
C GLN A 162 21.00 4.45 1.78
N ARG A 163 20.74 5.74 1.61
CA ARG A 163 19.39 6.23 1.25
C ARG A 163 18.88 5.48 0.03
N VAL A 164 17.59 5.16 0.00
CA VAL A 164 16.97 4.46 -1.14
C VAL A 164 17.21 5.23 -2.44
N LYS A 165 17.70 4.55 -3.48
CA LYS A 165 17.90 5.14 -4.80
C LYS A 165 16.55 5.28 -5.50
N ARG A 166 16.15 6.50 -5.88
CA ARG A 166 14.94 6.73 -6.66
C ARG A 166 14.93 5.95 -7.99
N LEU A 167 13.75 5.54 -8.45
CA LEU A 167 13.54 4.93 -9.77
C LEU A 167 13.13 6.01 -10.78
N ASN A 168 14.05 6.93 -11.09
CA ASN A 168 13.81 8.08 -11.98
C ASN A 168 14.21 7.83 -13.45
N ASN A 169 14.78 6.67 -13.77
CA ASN A 169 15.02 6.22 -15.14
C ASN A 169 14.26 4.90 -15.36
N LEU A 170 13.16 4.97 -16.10
CA LEU A 170 12.23 3.85 -16.32
C LEU A 170 12.77 2.81 -17.31
N ARG A 171 13.88 3.12 -18.01
CA ARG A 171 14.50 2.24 -19.02
C ARG A 171 15.73 1.51 -18.49
N GLU A 172 16.24 1.91 -17.33
CA GLU A 172 17.32 1.20 -16.66
C GLU A 172 16.80 -0.08 -15.97
N PRO A 173 17.63 -1.14 -15.88
CA PRO A 173 17.32 -2.31 -15.09
C PRO A 173 17.06 -1.97 -13.61
N ILE A 174 16.02 -2.55 -13.04
CA ILE A 174 15.77 -2.57 -11.60
C ILE A 174 16.70 -3.60 -10.99
N SER A 175 17.74 -3.15 -10.31
CA SER A 175 18.77 -4.01 -9.70
C SER A 175 18.20 -5.03 -8.72
N GLU A 176 17.23 -4.63 -7.90
CA GLU A 176 16.69 -5.44 -6.83
C GLU A 176 15.64 -6.43 -7.36
N GLY A 177 15.94 -7.73 -7.30
CA GLY A 177 14.93 -8.78 -7.38
C GLY A 177 14.14 -8.91 -6.07
N TYR A 178 13.01 -9.59 -6.14
CA TYR A 178 12.21 -9.91 -4.96
C TYR A 178 11.33 -11.15 -5.22
N PHE A 179 11.38 -12.12 -4.30
CA PHE A 179 10.66 -13.39 -4.41
C PHE A 179 9.73 -13.58 -3.20
N PRO A 180 8.44 -13.22 -3.31
CA PRO A 180 7.57 -12.95 -2.16
C PRO A 180 7.22 -14.18 -1.31
N LYS A 181 7.32 -15.40 -1.88
CA LYS A 181 6.87 -16.66 -1.25
C LYS A 181 5.42 -16.62 -0.75
N LEU A 182 4.58 -15.84 -1.42
CA LEU A 182 3.14 -15.81 -1.19
C LEU A 182 2.45 -16.68 -2.25
N ASP A 183 1.41 -17.39 -1.84
CA ASP A 183 0.50 -18.11 -2.73
C ASP A 183 -0.91 -17.60 -2.51
N SER A 184 -1.61 -17.19 -3.57
CA SER A 184 -3.02 -16.80 -3.46
C SER A 184 -3.89 -18.05 -3.29
N LEU A 185 -4.62 -18.12 -2.17
CA LEU A 185 -5.61 -19.18 -1.94
C LEU A 185 -6.83 -19.05 -2.87
N VAL A 186 -7.15 -17.82 -3.30
CA VAL A 186 -8.26 -17.53 -4.21
C VAL A 186 -7.92 -17.89 -5.66
N ALA A 187 -6.74 -17.50 -6.14
CA ALA A 187 -6.31 -17.76 -7.51
C ALA A 187 -5.67 -19.16 -7.68
N SER A 188 -5.31 -19.82 -6.57
CA SER A 188 -4.53 -21.05 -6.53
C SER A 188 -3.23 -20.95 -7.33
N ARG A 189 -2.56 -19.79 -7.22
CA ARG A 189 -1.31 -19.45 -7.93
C ARG A 189 -0.35 -18.73 -7.00
N ALA A 190 0.94 -19.00 -7.18
CA ALA A 190 2.01 -18.26 -6.53
C ALA A 190 2.05 -16.83 -7.06
N TRP A 191 2.42 -15.88 -6.20
CA TRP A 191 2.73 -14.52 -6.62
C TRP A 191 4.05 -14.51 -7.40
N PRO A 192 4.09 -14.01 -8.66
CA PRO A 192 5.32 -13.97 -9.43
C PRO A 192 6.41 -13.14 -8.73
N GLY A 193 7.62 -13.69 -8.67
CA GLY A 193 8.80 -12.95 -8.24
C GLY A 193 9.35 -12.09 -9.38
N ARG A 194 10.06 -11.01 -9.04
CA ARG A 194 10.86 -10.23 -9.99
C ARG A 194 12.31 -10.66 -9.85
N VAL A 195 12.93 -11.09 -10.96
CA VAL A 195 14.37 -11.40 -10.97
C VAL A 195 15.21 -10.13 -10.97
N ASP A 196 16.46 -10.23 -10.50
CA ASP A 196 17.41 -9.13 -10.52
C ASP A 196 17.56 -8.54 -11.93
N SER A 197 17.78 -7.23 -12.01
CA SER A 197 17.98 -6.50 -13.26
C SER A 197 16.83 -6.64 -14.27
N SER A 198 15.60 -6.80 -13.78
CA SER A 198 14.40 -6.74 -14.62
C SER A 198 14.21 -5.34 -15.21
N VAL A 199 13.77 -5.24 -16.46
CA VAL A 199 13.54 -3.97 -17.16
C VAL A 199 12.05 -3.80 -17.42
N LEU A 200 11.54 -2.57 -17.25
CA LEU A 200 10.17 -2.24 -17.59
C LEU A 200 9.98 -2.30 -19.12
N LYS A 201 8.84 -2.86 -19.55
CA LYS A 201 8.50 -3.06 -20.95
C LYS A 201 7.10 -2.50 -21.21
N ASP A 202 6.85 -2.13 -22.45
CA ASP A 202 5.52 -1.71 -22.89
C ASP A 202 4.50 -2.82 -22.61
N LEU A 203 3.35 -2.44 -22.07
CA LEU A 203 2.29 -3.35 -21.67
C LEU A 203 1.28 -3.50 -22.79
N ASN A 204 0.97 -4.73 -23.16
CA ASN A 204 -0.08 -5.06 -24.12
C ASN A 204 -0.83 -6.30 -23.67
N ARG A 205 -1.68 -6.13 -22.64
CA ARG A 205 -2.43 -7.20 -21.99
C ARG A 205 -3.92 -7.00 -22.24
N GLU A 206 -4.40 -7.52 -23.37
CA GLU A 206 -5.81 -7.39 -23.78
C GLU A 206 -6.79 -7.96 -22.73
N ALA A 207 -6.43 -9.09 -22.10
CA ALA A 207 -7.23 -9.72 -21.06
C ALA A 207 -7.46 -8.80 -19.84
N ASP A 208 -6.48 -7.96 -19.52
CA ASP A 208 -6.53 -7.01 -18.40
C ASP A 208 -6.97 -5.60 -18.86
N GLN A 209 -7.28 -5.42 -20.15
CA GLN A 209 -7.62 -4.14 -20.78
C GLN A 209 -6.51 -3.07 -20.64
N ILE A 210 -5.24 -3.51 -20.65
CA ILE A 210 -4.08 -2.63 -20.50
C ILE A 210 -3.32 -2.58 -21.83
N LYS A 211 -3.15 -1.36 -22.35
CA LYS A 211 -2.24 -1.07 -23.47
C LYS A 211 -1.56 0.26 -23.23
N GLN A 212 -0.31 0.22 -22.80
CA GLN A 212 0.42 1.40 -22.34
C GLN A 212 1.92 1.26 -22.60
N ASP A 213 2.53 2.30 -23.17
CA ASP A 213 3.97 2.31 -23.43
C ASP A 213 4.71 2.96 -22.24
N VAL A 214 5.96 2.56 -22.00
CA VAL A 214 6.82 3.24 -21.00
C VAL A 214 6.97 4.72 -21.35
N ALA A 215 6.94 5.06 -22.64
CA ALA A 215 6.97 6.44 -23.11
C ALA A 215 5.74 7.27 -22.71
N ASP A 216 4.59 6.67 -22.44
CA ASP A 216 3.45 7.40 -21.88
C ASP A 216 3.72 7.87 -20.45
N LEU A 217 4.34 7.01 -19.65
CA LEU A 217 4.70 7.33 -18.28
C LEU A 217 5.72 8.48 -18.24
N GLU A 218 6.73 8.43 -19.10
CA GLU A 218 7.70 9.52 -19.31
C GLU A 218 7.01 10.85 -19.71
N ARG A 219 6.06 10.80 -20.65
CA ARG A 219 5.30 11.99 -21.07
C ARG A 219 4.48 12.61 -19.95
N TRP A 220 3.84 11.79 -19.12
CA TRP A 220 3.06 12.27 -17.98
C TRP A 220 3.95 12.94 -16.94
N ILE A 221 5.09 12.33 -16.63
CA ILE A 221 6.12 12.89 -15.74
C ILE A 221 6.57 14.27 -16.23
N ASP A 222 6.93 14.40 -17.51
CA ASP A 222 7.39 15.67 -18.10
C ASP A 222 6.33 16.78 -17.95
N ARG A 223 5.06 16.47 -18.21
CA ARG A 223 3.94 17.41 -18.07
C ARG A 223 3.68 17.82 -16.63
N ILE A 224 3.86 16.90 -15.68
CA ILE A 224 3.73 17.18 -14.25
C ILE A 224 4.86 18.12 -13.80
N TYR A 225 6.12 17.86 -14.18
CA TYR A 225 7.22 18.78 -13.91
C TYR A 225 6.99 20.15 -14.54
N GLU A 226 6.51 20.20 -15.79
CA GLU A 226 6.18 21.46 -16.46
C GLU A 226 5.13 22.26 -15.67
N ALA A 227 4.04 21.62 -15.22
CA ALA A 227 3.00 22.27 -14.42
C ALA A 227 3.56 22.79 -13.09
N ILE A 228 4.37 21.99 -12.39
CA ILE A 228 5.04 22.40 -11.15
C ILE A 228 5.93 23.62 -11.41
N HIS A 229 6.75 23.60 -12.46
CA HIS A 229 7.67 24.69 -12.79
C HIS A 229 6.96 25.96 -13.25
N GLN A 230 5.81 25.86 -13.93
CA GLN A 230 4.97 27.00 -14.27
C GLN A 230 4.16 27.54 -13.08
N GLY A 231 3.92 26.71 -12.06
CA GLY A 231 3.18 27.09 -10.84
C GLY A 231 1.66 27.01 -10.99
N PHE A 232 1.16 26.30 -11.99
CA PHE A 232 -0.28 26.03 -12.16
C PHE A 232 -0.49 24.72 -12.93
N VAL A 233 -1.64 24.09 -12.72
CA VAL A 233 -2.14 22.96 -13.52
C VAL A 233 -3.28 23.44 -14.42
N VAL A 234 -3.60 22.66 -15.45
CA VAL A 234 -4.65 22.99 -16.43
C VAL A 234 -5.78 21.98 -16.31
N ASP A 235 -7.01 22.45 -16.10
CA ASP A 235 -8.20 21.61 -16.07
C ASP A 235 -8.64 21.15 -17.47
N GLU A 236 -9.66 20.31 -17.55
CA GLU A 236 -10.23 19.84 -18.83
C GLU A 236 -10.81 20.96 -19.71
N SER A 237 -11.15 22.11 -19.12
CA SER A 237 -11.67 23.29 -19.83
C SER A 237 -10.57 24.25 -20.29
N GLY A 238 -9.30 23.97 -19.97
CA GLY A 238 -8.17 24.83 -20.28
C GLY A 238 -7.93 25.96 -19.28
N ASN A 239 -8.65 25.99 -18.15
CA ASN A 239 -8.42 26.98 -17.10
C ASN A 239 -7.15 26.63 -16.30
N ARG A 240 -6.44 27.66 -15.87
CA ARG A 240 -5.25 27.52 -15.02
C ARG A 240 -5.65 27.52 -13.55
N ILE A 241 -5.33 26.45 -12.84
CA ILE A 241 -5.49 26.31 -11.39
C ILE A 241 -4.12 26.51 -10.74
N PRO A 242 -3.91 27.58 -9.96
CA PRO A 242 -2.63 27.83 -9.30
C PRO A 242 -2.20 26.69 -8.38
N LEU A 243 -0.91 26.38 -8.36
CA LEU A 243 -0.29 25.52 -7.36
C LEU A 243 0.19 26.39 -6.19
N ASP A 244 -0.74 26.83 -5.37
CA ASP A 244 -0.49 27.69 -4.21
C ASP A 244 -0.06 26.90 -2.94
N GLU A 245 0.26 27.63 -1.86
CA GLU A 245 0.70 27.04 -0.58
C GLU A 245 -0.38 26.17 0.09
N GLN A 246 -1.66 26.48 -0.13
CA GLN A 246 -2.77 25.87 0.60
C GLN A 246 -3.31 24.60 -0.07
N ASN A 247 -3.53 24.65 -1.38
CA ASN A 247 -4.20 23.60 -2.15
C ASN A 247 -3.31 22.99 -3.23
N GLY A 248 -2.17 23.60 -3.56
CA GLY A 248 -1.29 23.15 -4.64
C GLY A 248 -0.84 21.70 -4.48
N ILE A 249 -0.44 21.32 -3.27
CA ILE A 249 -0.01 19.95 -2.97
C ILE A 249 -1.17 18.95 -3.07
N ASP A 250 -2.40 19.35 -2.71
CA ASP A 250 -3.58 18.48 -2.81
C ASP A 250 -3.98 18.22 -4.26
N HIS A 251 -3.93 19.26 -5.11
CA HIS A 251 -4.12 19.10 -6.55
C HIS A 251 -3.05 18.17 -7.16
N LEU A 252 -1.78 18.36 -6.81
CA LEU A 252 -0.71 17.48 -7.27
C LEU A 252 -0.90 16.04 -6.79
N GLY A 253 -1.37 15.83 -5.56
CA GLY A 253 -1.65 14.50 -5.03
C GLY A 253 -2.67 13.74 -5.86
N ASN A 254 -3.77 14.41 -6.19
CA ASN A 254 -4.81 13.86 -7.05
C ASN A 254 -4.35 13.64 -8.49
N ILE A 255 -3.43 14.46 -9.00
CA ILE A 255 -2.83 14.31 -10.34
C ILE A 255 -1.87 13.13 -10.41
N ILE A 256 -0.97 13.02 -9.42
CA ILE A 256 0.15 12.08 -9.45
C ILE A 256 -0.34 10.66 -9.19
N GLU A 257 -1.29 10.45 -8.27
CA GLU A 257 -1.76 9.12 -7.89
C GLU A 257 -2.17 8.24 -9.09
N SER A 258 -3.06 8.59 -10.01
CA SER A 258 -4.05 9.67 -10.04
C SER A 258 -5.37 9.24 -9.39
N SER A 259 -6.18 10.20 -8.96
CA SER A 259 -7.56 9.96 -8.52
C SER A 259 -8.58 10.51 -9.53
N ILE A 260 -9.85 10.10 -9.40
CA ILE A 260 -10.96 10.72 -10.16
C ILE A 260 -11.13 12.22 -9.86
N LEU A 261 -10.46 12.76 -8.83
CA LEU A 261 -10.46 14.18 -8.50
C LEU A 261 -9.39 14.97 -9.26
N SER A 262 -8.50 14.31 -10.00
CA SER A 262 -7.53 14.99 -10.86
C SER A 262 -8.25 15.98 -11.80
N PRO A 263 -7.78 17.23 -11.91
CA PRO A 263 -8.40 18.25 -12.73
C PRO A 263 -8.34 17.94 -14.24
N ASN A 264 -7.41 17.07 -14.67
CA ASN A 264 -7.29 16.66 -16.07
C ASN A 264 -6.50 15.34 -16.21
N ARG A 265 -7.18 14.19 -16.10
CA ARG A 265 -6.55 12.86 -16.26
C ARG A 265 -6.04 12.60 -17.68
N GLN A 266 -6.64 13.23 -18.69
CA GLN A 266 -6.18 13.07 -20.07
C GLN A 266 -4.81 13.71 -20.30
N LEU A 267 -4.56 14.86 -19.68
CA LEU A 267 -3.30 15.59 -19.79
C LEU A 267 -2.21 14.97 -18.92
N TYR A 268 -2.51 14.74 -17.64
CA TYR A 268 -1.50 14.33 -16.65
C TYR A 268 -1.42 12.83 -16.41
N GLY A 269 -2.38 12.05 -16.92
CA GLY A 269 -2.33 10.59 -16.87
C GLY A 269 -2.62 9.98 -15.50
N ASP A 270 -2.03 8.81 -15.29
CA ASP A 270 -2.20 7.97 -14.09
C ASP A 270 -0.84 7.46 -13.58
N MET A 271 0.08 8.41 -13.37
CA MET A 271 1.53 8.15 -13.28
C MET A 271 1.91 7.15 -12.17
N HIS A 272 1.56 7.42 -10.90
CA HIS A 272 1.94 6.54 -9.78
C HIS A 272 1.35 5.12 -9.94
N ASN A 273 0.05 5.03 -10.22
CA ASN A 273 -0.66 3.76 -10.38
C ASN A 273 -0.09 2.95 -11.55
N MET A 274 0.20 3.60 -12.67
CA MET A 274 0.76 2.89 -13.83
C MET A 274 2.20 2.43 -13.59
N GLY A 275 3.00 3.18 -12.82
CA GLY A 275 4.30 2.71 -12.35
C GLY A 275 4.21 1.39 -11.58
N HIS A 276 3.24 1.26 -10.66
CA HIS A 276 2.95 0.00 -9.97
C HIS A 276 2.67 -1.15 -10.96
N VAL A 277 1.82 -0.90 -11.96
CA VAL A 277 1.42 -1.90 -12.96
C VAL A 277 2.59 -2.30 -13.88
N PHE A 278 3.40 -1.35 -14.35
CA PHE A 278 4.60 -1.64 -15.15
C PHE A 278 5.57 -2.54 -14.38
N ILE A 279 5.81 -2.22 -13.10
CA ILE A 279 6.69 -3.01 -12.24
C ILE A 279 6.09 -4.40 -11.99
N SER A 280 4.78 -4.48 -11.72
CA SER A 280 4.13 -5.75 -11.36
C SER A 280 4.07 -6.75 -12.51
N TYR A 281 4.00 -6.27 -13.76
CA TYR A 281 3.97 -7.10 -14.97
C TYR A 281 5.31 -7.20 -15.70
N ALA A 282 6.42 -6.72 -15.12
CA ALA A 282 7.73 -6.77 -15.77
C ALA A 282 8.15 -8.19 -16.22
N HIS A 283 7.63 -9.23 -15.57
CA HIS A 283 7.87 -10.64 -15.91
C HIS A 283 6.99 -11.17 -17.07
N ASP A 284 5.83 -10.57 -17.36
CA ASP A 284 4.90 -10.99 -18.43
C ASP A 284 4.11 -9.78 -18.99
N PRO A 285 4.75 -8.84 -19.70
CA PRO A 285 4.12 -7.55 -20.06
C PRO A 285 3.05 -7.65 -21.15
N ASP A 286 2.96 -8.77 -21.87
CA ASP A 286 2.02 -8.98 -22.98
C ASP A 286 1.12 -10.21 -22.81
N HIS A 287 1.07 -10.76 -21.60
CA HIS A 287 0.22 -11.89 -21.23
C HIS A 287 0.54 -13.22 -21.95
N ARG A 288 1.68 -13.32 -22.65
CA ARG A 288 2.06 -14.54 -23.39
C ARG A 288 2.26 -15.75 -22.47
N HIS A 289 2.59 -15.52 -21.20
CA HIS A 289 2.82 -16.56 -20.21
C HIS A 289 1.60 -16.81 -19.31
N LEU A 290 0.50 -16.07 -19.52
CA LEU A 290 -0.72 -16.17 -18.70
C LEU A 290 -0.45 -15.94 -17.21
N GLU A 291 0.58 -15.15 -16.88
CA GLU A 291 0.94 -14.82 -15.50
C GLU A 291 0.13 -13.61 -15.01
N SER A 292 -0.08 -13.56 -13.69
CA SER A 292 -0.75 -12.44 -13.02
C SER A 292 0.25 -11.37 -12.61
N PHE A 293 -0.19 -10.32 -11.91
CA PHE A 293 0.73 -9.30 -11.39
C PHE A 293 1.55 -9.82 -10.19
N GLY A 294 2.78 -9.33 -10.04
CA GLY A 294 3.57 -9.51 -8.81
C GLY A 294 3.06 -8.62 -7.66
N VAL A 295 3.72 -8.67 -6.50
CA VAL A 295 3.26 -7.96 -5.28
C VAL A 295 3.08 -6.44 -5.44
N MET A 296 3.80 -5.81 -6.36
CA MET A 296 3.62 -4.38 -6.66
C MET A 296 2.24 -4.04 -7.26
N GLY A 297 1.48 -5.03 -7.73
CA GLY A 297 0.13 -4.85 -8.29
C GLY A 297 -1.00 -4.88 -7.25
N ASP A 298 -0.71 -5.11 -5.97
CA ASP A 298 -1.72 -5.15 -4.90
C ASP A 298 -1.30 -4.30 -3.71
N VAL A 299 -2.22 -3.43 -3.26
CA VAL A 299 -2.02 -2.54 -2.11
C VAL A 299 -1.69 -3.29 -0.81
N ALA A 300 -2.15 -4.52 -0.63
CA ALA A 300 -1.86 -5.30 0.58
C ALA A 300 -0.42 -5.86 0.62
N THR A 301 0.28 -5.90 -0.52
CA THR A 301 1.57 -6.61 -0.64
C THR A 301 2.68 -5.77 -1.24
N ALA A 302 2.38 -4.62 -1.87
CA ALA A 302 3.36 -3.79 -2.55
C ALA A 302 4.52 -3.34 -1.66
N MET A 303 4.25 -2.97 -0.40
CA MET A 303 5.28 -2.51 0.55
C MET A 303 6.33 -3.56 0.90
N ARG A 304 6.08 -4.84 0.60
CA ARG A 304 7.04 -5.93 0.80
C ARG A 304 8.22 -5.85 -0.15
N ASP A 305 8.01 -5.27 -1.32
CA ASP A 305 8.99 -5.20 -2.39
C ASP A 305 9.97 -4.02 -2.19
N PRO A 306 11.30 -4.21 -2.22
CA PRO A 306 12.27 -3.12 -2.18
C PRO A 306 12.01 -2.01 -3.22
N VAL A 307 11.48 -2.36 -4.40
CA VAL A 307 11.23 -1.38 -5.47
C VAL A 307 10.09 -0.40 -5.15
N PHE A 308 9.17 -0.77 -4.24
CA PHE A 308 8.11 0.13 -3.76
C PHE A 308 8.71 1.45 -3.29
N TYR A 309 9.74 1.35 -2.43
CA TYR A 309 10.41 2.50 -1.85
C TYR A 309 11.25 3.28 -2.87
N ARG A 310 11.74 2.61 -3.92
CA ARG A 310 12.43 3.29 -5.03
C ARG A 310 11.46 4.10 -5.88
N TRP A 311 10.28 3.55 -6.15
CA TRP A 311 9.20 4.21 -6.89
C TRP A 311 8.63 5.38 -6.11
N HIS A 312 8.26 5.16 -4.84
CA HIS A 312 7.74 6.20 -3.96
C HIS A 312 8.77 7.27 -3.60
N SER A 313 10.06 6.95 -3.56
CA SER A 313 11.12 7.96 -3.44
C SER A 313 11.21 8.87 -4.67
N TYR A 314 10.94 8.35 -5.86
CA TYR A 314 10.87 9.18 -7.06
C TYR A 314 9.60 10.05 -7.07
N ILE A 315 8.47 9.51 -6.65
CA ILE A 315 7.22 10.26 -6.51
C ILE A 315 7.35 11.39 -5.47
N ASP A 316 7.95 11.10 -4.30
CA ASP A 316 8.25 12.12 -3.30
C ASP A 316 9.11 13.23 -3.88
N ASP A 317 10.18 12.90 -4.63
CA ASP A 317 11.04 13.88 -5.32
C ASP A 317 10.24 14.87 -6.20
N ILE A 318 9.22 14.37 -6.93
CA ILE A 318 8.32 15.21 -7.74
C ILE A 318 7.49 16.15 -6.85
N PHE A 319 6.94 15.67 -5.74
CA PHE A 319 6.24 16.52 -4.78
C PHE A 319 7.16 17.56 -4.13
N GLN A 320 8.41 17.17 -3.84
CA GLN A 320 9.41 18.06 -3.25
C GLN A 320 9.77 19.20 -4.21
N GLU A 321 9.76 19.00 -5.54
CA GLU A 321 9.93 20.12 -6.48
C GLU A 321 8.87 21.22 -6.29
N HIS A 322 7.62 20.86 -6.00
CA HIS A 322 6.60 21.85 -5.66
C HIS A 322 6.86 22.48 -4.29
N LYS A 323 7.13 21.67 -3.25
CA LYS A 323 7.38 22.19 -1.89
C LYS A 323 8.59 23.13 -1.82
N ASN A 324 9.64 22.86 -2.60
CA ASN A 324 10.85 23.69 -2.69
C ASN A 324 10.60 25.07 -3.33
N LYS A 325 9.48 25.24 -4.05
CA LYS A 325 9.08 26.53 -4.63
C LYS A 325 8.25 27.40 -3.69
N LEU A 326 7.73 26.83 -2.61
CA LEU A 326 6.94 27.58 -1.64
C LEU A 326 7.85 28.52 -0.83
N PRO A 327 7.35 29.71 -0.44
CA PRO A 327 8.11 30.59 0.44
C PRO A 327 8.40 29.87 1.76
N PRO A 328 9.61 30.00 2.34
CA PRO A 328 9.87 29.52 3.68
C PRO A 328 8.88 30.11 4.68
N TYR A 329 8.49 29.33 5.69
CA TYR A 329 7.60 29.82 6.74
C TYR A 329 8.14 31.10 7.38
N THR A 330 7.26 32.08 7.51
CA THR A 330 7.53 33.35 8.17
C THR A 330 7.68 33.17 9.68
N ARG A 331 8.32 34.14 10.35
CA ARG A 331 8.42 34.14 11.82
C ARG A 331 7.05 34.02 12.48
N SER A 332 6.03 34.72 12.00
CA SER A 332 4.66 34.64 12.54
C SER A 332 4.00 33.27 12.36
N GLN A 333 4.38 32.49 11.36
CA GLN A 333 3.89 31.11 11.17
C GLN A 333 4.60 30.11 12.11
N LEU A 334 5.85 30.41 12.52
CA LEU A 334 6.67 29.51 13.34
C LEU A 334 6.68 29.86 14.84
N THR A 335 6.34 31.10 15.21
CA THR A 335 6.39 31.57 16.59
C THR A 335 5.03 31.45 17.27
N PHE A 336 5.07 31.21 18.58
CA PHE A 336 3.88 31.28 19.43
C PHE A 336 4.18 32.19 20.63
N ASP A 337 3.81 33.46 20.50
CA ASP A 337 4.10 34.49 21.49
C ASP A 337 3.50 34.15 22.87
N GLY A 338 4.32 34.30 23.92
CA GLY A 338 3.94 33.95 25.29
C GLY A 338 4.20 32.49 25.67
N ILE A 339 4.59 31.63 24.73
CA ILE A 339 4.96 30.23 25.01
C ILE A 339 6.47 30.05 24.84
N SER A 340 7.11 29.43 25.83
CA SER A 340 8.52 29.08 25.80
C SER A 340 8.71 27.62 26.17
N ILE A 341 9.41 26.88 25.32
CA ILE A 341 9.82 25.50 25.61
C ILE A 341 11.08 25.56 26.47
N THR A 342 10.98 25.15 27.73
CA THR A 342 12.11 25.14 28.69
C THR A 342 12.86 23.81 28.74
N GLY A 343 12.25 22.74 28.24
CA GLY A 343 12.87 21.41 28.14
C GLY A 343 11.93 20.40 27.48
N ILE A 344 12.52 19.38 26.84
CA ILE A 344 11.81 18.21 26.31
C ILE A 344 12.55 16.99 26.84
N THR A 345 11.82 15.99 27.34
CA THR A 345 12.42 14.75 27.86
C THR A 345 11.49 13.58 27.54
N VAL A 346 12.08 12.49 27.05
CA VAL A 346 11.40 11.20 26.95
C VAL A 346 11.87 10.33 28.12
N GLN A 347 10.94 9.87 28.94
CA GLN A 347 11.23 9.03 30.10
C GLN A 347 10.56 7.66 29.91
N PRO A 348 11.32 6.59 29.59
CA PRO A 348 10.78 5.23 29.64
C PRO A 348 10.48 4.82 31.10
N GLU A 349 9.55 3.89 31.28
CA GLU A 349 9.22 3.32 32.60
C GLU A 349 10.48 2.68 33.23
N ASP A 350 11.20 1.89 32.42
CA ASP A 350 12.45 1.26 32.78
C ASP A 350 13.59 1.70 31.83
N GLY A 351 14.29 2.78 32.17
CA GLY A 351 15.45 3.19 31.37
C GLY A 351 16.00 4.58 31.67
N GLN A 352 17.05 4.93 30.93
CA GLN A 352 17.67 6.26 31.02
C GLN A 352 16.83 7.30 30.26
N PRO A 353 16.72 8.54 30.76
CA PRO A 353 16.09 9.62 30.01
C PRO A 353 16.67 9.77 28.60
N ASN A 354 15.82 10.06 27.62
CA ASN A 354 16.17 10.28 26.21
C ASN A 354 16.86 9.08 25.55
N THR A 355 16.58 7.87 26.02
CA THR A 355 17.05 6.62 25.41
C THR A 355 15.85 5.80 24.94
N PHE A 356 15.77 5.52 23.64
CA PHE A 356 14.79 4.58 23.09
C PHE A 356 15.36 3.15 23.13
N GLN A 357 14.52 2.19 23.51
CA GLN A 357 14.85 0.77 23.50
C GLN A 357 13.82 0.06 22.61
N THR A 358 14.30 -0.74 21.67
CA THR A 358 13.49 -1.58 20.80
C THR A 358 13.91 -3.03 20.96
N PHE A 359 12.99 -3.95 20.73
CA PHE A 359 13.24 -5.38 20.82
C PHE A 359 12.31 -6.16 19.88
N TRP A 360 12.59 -7.44 19.72
CA TRP A 360 11.75 -8.36 18.96
C TRP A 360 10.64 -8.91 19.84
N GLN A 361 9.40 -8.77 19.40
CA GLN A 361 8.25 -9.37 20.05
C GLN A 361 7.68 -10.50 19.20
N GLN A 362 7.22 -11.55 19.89
CA GLN A 362 6.43 -12.60 19.28
C GLN A 362 4.94 -12.39 19.58
N SER A 363 4.14 -12.39 18.52
CA SER A 363 2.69 -12.19 18.60
C SER A 363 1.97 -13.26 17.80
N ASP A 364 0.85 -13.76 18.32
CA ASP A 364 0.05 -14.81 17.69
C ASP A 364 -1.17 -14.18 17.00
N VAL A 365 -1.44 -14.57 15.75
CA VAL A 365 -2.62 -14.16 14.98
C VAL A 365 -3.43 -15.40 14.61
N ASP A 366 -4.74 -15.37 14.87
CA ASP A 366 -5.64 -16.46 14.49
C ASP A 366 -5.98 -16.36 12.99
N LEU A 367 -5.57 -17.36 12.22
CA LEU A 367 -5.80 -17.41 10.78
C LEU A 367 -7.02 -18.27 10.41
N SER A 368 -7.71 -18.86 11.38
CA SER A 368 -8.79 -19.84 11.16
C SER A 368 -9.91 -19.33 10.25
N ARG A 369 -10.24 -18.03 10.29
CA ARG A 369 -11.30 -17.41 9.50
C ARG A 369 -10.99 -17.33 8.00
N GLY A 370 -9.72 -17.26 7.64
CA GLY A 370 -9.25 -17.12 6.26
C GLY A 370 -8.78 -18.45 5.65
N MET A 371 -8.90 -19.55 6.40
CA MET A 371 -8.57 -20.88 5.93
C MET A 371 -9.81 -21.57 5.37
N ASP A 372 -9.91 -21.62 4.05
CA ASP A 372 -11.01 -22.32 3.38
C ASP A 372 -10.87 -23.85 3.51
N PHE A 373 -12.02 -24.50 3.74
CA PHE A 373 -12.17 -25.97 3.77
C PHE A 373 -11.34 -26.71 4.83
N VAL A 374 -11.00 -26.05 5.95
CA VAL A 374 -10.38 -26.69 7.13
C VAL A 374 -11.38 -26.89 8.27
N PRO A 375 -11.14 -27.84 9.19
CA PRO A 375 -11.95 -27.96 10.41
C PRO A 375 -11.98 -26.66 11.21
N ARG A 376 -13.10 -26.40 11.89
CA ARG A 376 -13.24 -25.23 12.77
C ARG A 376 -12.29 -25.30 13.98
N GLY A 377 -12.23 -24.18 14.69
CA GLY A 377 -11.38 -23.97 15.86
C GLY A 377 -10.15 -23.14 15.51
N ASN A 378 -9.60 -22.47 16.51
CA ASN A 378 -8.53 -21.50 16.32
C ASN A 378 -7.26 -22.19 15.77
N VAL A 379 -6.55 -21.51 14.87
CA VAL A 379 -5.22 -21.93 14.42
C VAL A 379 -4.36 -20.68 14.30
N PHE A 380 -3.31 -20.63 15.11
CA PHE A 380 -2.49 -19.43 15.25
C PHE A 380 -1.23 -19.52 14.39
N ALA A 381 -0.85 -18.39 13.81
CA ALA A 381 0.51 -18.17 13.31
C ALA A 381 1.24 -17.23 14.27
N ARG A 382 2.49 -17.57 14.60
CA ARG A 382 3.36 -16.77 15.45
C ARG A 382 4.32 -15.94 14.61
N LEU A 383 4.20 -14.64 14.76
CA LEU A 383 4.95 -13.62 14.04
C LEU A 383 6.10 -13.10 14.89
N ILE A 384 7.16 -12.62 14.25
CA ILE A 384 8.21 -11.82 14.90
C ILE A 384 8.18 -10.43 14.27
N ALA A 385 7.98 -9.40 15.08
CA ALA A 385 7.97 -8.00 14.67
C ALA A 385 8.82 -7.16 15.64
N THR A 386 9.26 -5.97 15.21
CA THR A 386 9.79 -4.98 16.14
C THR A 386 8.63 -4.42 16.96
N ASP A 387 8.73 -4.46 18.29
CA ASP A 387 7.81 -3.69 19.13
C ASP A 387 8.31 -2.25 19.14
N ASP A 388 7.88 -1.50 18.14
CA ASP A 388 8.02 -0.06 18.15
C ASP A 388 6.79 0.50 18.85
N VAL A 389 7.00 1.21 19.96
CA VAL A 389 6.00 2.08 20.64
C VAL A 389 5.53 3.24 19.73
N LEU A 390 5.75 3.14 18.42
CA LEU A 390 5.41 4.07 17.36
C LEU A 390 4.55 3.39 16.28
N VAL A 391 3.65 2.49 16.65
CA VAL A 391 2.47 2.21 15.81
C VAL A 391 1.58 3.45 15.91
N MET A 392 1.44 4.14 14.77
CA MET A 392 0.74 5.41 14.64
C MET A 392 -0.70 5.32 15.18
N GLY A 393 -0.96 6.05 16.26
CA GLY A 393 -2.29 6.43 16.73
C GLY A 393 -2.72 7.79 16.21
#